data_AF-A0A1B6LGY2-F1
#
_entry.id   AF-A0A1B6LGY2-F1
#
_cell.length_a   1.000
_cell.length_b   1.000
_cell.length_c   1.000
_cell.angle_alpha   90.00
_cell.angle_beta   90.00
_cell.angle_gamma   90.00
#
_symmetry.space_group_name_H-M   'P 1'
#
loop_
_entity.id
_entity.type
_entity.pdbx_description
1 polymer ?
#
loop_
_entity_poly.entity_id
_entity_poly.type
_entity_poly.pdbx_seq_one_letter_code
_entity_poly.pdbx_strand_id
1 'polypeptide(L)'
;INEWLTMVEKEMRVTLAACLAQAVKDIKQFKDGPIDPDAYIKWCDKYQAQIVVLAAQILWSEDVEAALHQMSNNASVKLAPLERVLTQVEATLNVLADSVLQEQPPLRRRKLEHLINEFVHKRTVTRRLIANGVSSPKAFEWLCEMRFYFDPRQNEALQQLTIHMANARFFYGFEYLGVQDRLVQTPLTDRCYLTMTQALEARLGGSPFGPAGTGKTESVKALGHQLGRFVLVFNCDETFDFQA
;
A
#
# COMPACT_ATOMS: atom_id res chain seq x y z
N ILE A 1 5.24 24.74 -25.08
CA ILE A 1 4.24 23.70 -24.68
C ILE A 1 4.90 22.65 -23.78
N ASN A 2 5.97 22.01 -24.24
CA ASN A 2 6.65 20.96 -23.45
C ASN A 2 7.16 21.44 -22.08
N GLU A 3 7.68 22.67 -22.00
CA GLU A 3 8.23 23.20 -20.74
C GLU A 3 7.21 23.26 -19.60
N TRP A 4 6.01 23.80 -19.83
CA TRP A 4 5.00 23.91 -18.78
C TRP A 4 4.41 22.54 -18.41
N LEU A 5 4.30 21.62 -19.38
CA LEU A 5 3.87 20.24 -19.12
C LEU A 5 4.87 19.50 -18.22
N THR A 6 6.18 19.64 -18.48
CA THR A 6 7.23 19.08 -17.63
C THR A 6 7.21 19.69 -16.22
N MET A 7 6.92 20.99 -16.10
CA MET A 7 6.75 21.63 -14.79
C MET A 7 5.54 21.06 -14.03
N VAL A 8 4.41 20.85 -14.71
CA VAL A 8 3.21 20.24 -14.11
C VAL A 8 3.48 18.81 -13.66
N GLU A 9 4.14 17.99 -14.47
CA GLU A 9 4.53 16.61 -14.10
C GLU A 9 5.42 16.61 -12.86
N LYS A 10 6.42 17.50 -12.81
CA LYS A 10 7.31 17.62 -11.66
C LYS A 10 6.55 18.06 -10.41
N GLU A 11 5.71 19.09 -10.52
CA GLU A 11 4.97 19.65 -9.39
C GLU A 11 3.92 18.67 -8.84
N MET A 12 3.28 17.89 -9.73
CA MET A 12 2.39 16.80 -9.34
C MET A 12 3.10 15.83 -8.38
N ARG A 13 4.29 15.36 -8.75
CA ARG A 13 5.06 14.39 -7.97
C ARG A 13 5.51 14.98 -6.62
N VAL A 14 6.00 16.23 -6.64
CA VAL A 14 6.44 16.95 -5.43
C VAL A 14 5.27 17.21 -4.47
N THR A 15 4.13 17.65 -5.00
CA THR A 15 2.92 17.90 -4.22
C THR A 15 2.45 16.62 -3.53
N LEU A 16 2.39 15.50 -4.25
CA LEU A 16 1.99 14.21 -3.67
C LEU A 16 2.97 13.74 -2.59
N ALA A 17 4.28 13.93 -2.78
CA ALA A 17 5.29 13.61 -1.77
C ALA A 17 5.13 14.48 -0.51
N ALA A 18 4.91 15.78 -0.66
CA ALA A 18 4.68 16.69 0.46
C ALA A 18 3.37 16.35 1.22
N CYS A 19 2.29 16.07 0.49
CA CYS A 19 1.03 15.60 1.06
C CYS A 19 1.21 14.29 1.83
N LEU A 20 1.99 13.33 1.30
CA LEU A 20 2.29 12.09 1.98
C LEU A 20 3.04 12.32 3.29
N ALA A 21 4.08 13.16 3.28
CA ALA A 21 4.85 13.49 4.47
C ALA A 21 3.97 14.07 5.59
N GLN A 22 3.00 14.92 5.23
CA GLN A 22 2.05 15.45 6.21
C GLN A 22 1.01 14.39 6.65
N ALA A 23 0.50 13.58 5.72
CA ALA A 23 -0.46 12.52 6.05
C ALA A 23 0.13 11.47 7.00
N VAL A 24 1.40 11.08 6.82
CA VAL A 24 2.15 10.15 7.69
C VAL A 24 2.40 10.77 9.08
N LYS A 25 2.53 12.09 9.19
CA LYS A 25 2.60 12.77 10.50
C LYS A 25 1.24 12.74 11.19
N ASP A 26 0.19 13.12 10.46
CA ASP A 26 -1.16 13.25 11.01
C ASP A 26 -1.74 11.88 11.42
N ILE A 27 -1.48 10.80 10.67
CA ILE A 27 -2.04 9.47 10.97
C ILE A 27 -1.53 8.89 12.30
N LYS A 28 -0.36 9.33 12.79
CA LYS A 28 0.21 8.87 14.06
C LYS A 28 -0.67 9.17 15.27
N GLN A 29 -1.54 10.19 15.19
CA GLN A 29 -2.50 10.48 16.26
C GLN A 29 -3.53 9.36 16.48
N PHE A 30 -3.73 8.50 15.48
CA PHE A 30 -4.66 7.36 15.54
C PHE A 30 -3.95 6.03 15.86
N LYS A 31 -2.66 6.08 16.17
CA LYS A 31 -1.85 4.88 16.45
C LYS A 31 -2.18 4.29 17.82
N ASP A 32 -2.27 5.16 18.83
CA ASP A 32 -2.41 4.76 20.23
C ASP A 32 -3.79 5.15 20.76
N GLY A 33 -4.52 4.16 21.30
CA GLY A 33 -5.81 4.39 21.97
C GLY A 33 -7.03 4.35 21.05
N PRO A 34 -8.20 4.76 21.57
CA PRO A 34 -9.45 4.70 20.83
C PRO A 34 -9.44 5.71 19.67
N ILE A 35 -9.87 5.25 18.50
CA ILE A 35 -9.96 6.08 17.30
C ILE A 35 -11.26 6.87 17.37
N ASP A 36 -11.16 8.20 17.39
CA ASP A 36 -12.30 9.09 17.18
C ASP A 36 -12.73 9.03 15.69
N PRO A 37 -13.94 8.53 15.38
CA PRO A 37 -14.42 8.43 14.00
C PRO A 37 -14.44 9.76 13.28
N ASP A 38 -14.84 10.85 13.94
CA ASP A 38 -14.98 12.16 13.29
C ASP A 38 -13.61 12.73 12.92
N ALA A 39 -12.62 12.59 13.81
CA ALA A 39 -11.25 12.98 13.51
C ALA A 39 -10.65 12.12 12.38
N TYR A 40 -10.92 10.81 12.37
CA TYR A 40 -10.42 9.91 11.34
C TYR A 40 -11.02 10.24 9.95
N ILE A 41 -12.33 10.53 9.87
CA ILE A 41 -12.99 10.94 8.63
C ILE A 41 -12.48 12.30 8.17
N LYS A 42 -12.28 13.27 9.06
CA LYS A 42 -11.67 14.56 8.72
C LYS A 42 -10.27 14.40 8.14
N TRP A 43 -9.46 13.52 8.72
CA TRP A 43 -8.15 13.16 8.16
C TRP A 43 -8.27 12.51 6.77
N CYS A 44 -9.22 11.57 6.60
CA CYS A 44 -9.48 10.96 5.29
C CYS A 44 -9.87 12.00 4.24
N ASP A 45 -10.66 13.02 4.60
CA ASP A 45 -11.10 14.06 3.66
C ASP A 45 -9.99 15.06 3.30
N LYS A 46 -9.06 15.32 4.24
CA LYS A 46 -7.95 16.26 4.05
C LYS A 46 -6.99 15.85 2.92
N TYR A 47 -6.85 14.56 2.64
CA TYR A 47 -5.88 14.02 1.68
C TYR A 47 -6.54 13.24 0.53
N GLN A 48 -5.85 13.12 -0.61
CA GLN A 48 -6.30 12.32 -1.74
C GLN A 48 -6.30 10.82 -1.38
N ALA A 49 -7.21 10.04 -1.98
CA ALA A 49 -7.38 8.63 -1.66
C ALA A 49 -6.08 7.81 -1.78
N GLN A 50 -5.26 8.10 -2.80
CA GLN A 50 -3.95 7.49 -2.99
C GLN A 50 -3.02 7.72 -1.78
N ILE A 51 -2.95 8.95 -1.28
CA ILE A 51 -2.09 9.34 -0.16
C ILE A 51 -2.57 8.73 1.16
N VAL A 52 -3.88 8.72 1.38
CA VAL A 52 -4.50 8.12 2.57
C VAL A 52 -4.16 6.64 2.69
N VAL A 53 -4.25 5.89 1.58
CA VAL A 53 -3.90 4.46 1.57
C VAL A 53 -2.40 4.25 1.82
N LEU A 54 -1.53 5.03 1.16
CA LEU A 54 -0.08 4.95 1.38
C LEU A 54 0.30 5.23 2.83
N ALA A 55 -0.25 6.30 3.44
CA ALA A 55 0.02 6.64 4.83
C ALA A 55 -0.39 5.49 5.77
N ALA A 56 -1.52 4.85 5.51
CA ALA A 56 -1.96 3.69 6.29
C ALA A 56 -1.04 2.47 6.07
N GLN A 57 -0.53 2.24 4.86
CA GLN A 57 0.40 1.14 4.54
C GLN A 57 1.76 1.30 5.22
N ILE A 58 2.27 2.54 5.22
CA ILE A 58 3.51 2.91 5.91
C ILE A 58 3.37 2.66 7.41
N LEU A 59 2.33 3.23 8.03
CA LEU A 59 2.10 3.08 9.48
C LEU A 59 2.03 1.60 9.89
N TRP A 60 1.27 0.79 9.15
CA TRP A 60 1.16 -0.63 9.44
C TRP A 60 2.48 -1.38 9.26
N SER A 61 3.25 -1.08 8.21
CA SER A 61 4.56 -1.72 7.98
C SER A 61 5.54 -1.41 9.11
N GLU A 62 5.58 -0.15 9.55
CA GLU A 62 6.40 0.30 10.69
C GLU A 62 5.95 -0.36 12.01
N ASP A 63 4.65 -0.47 12.25
CA ASP A 63 4.10 -1.08 13.47
C ASP A 63 4.36 -2.58 13.56
N VAL A 64 4.18 -3.32 12.46
CA VAL A 64 4.50 -4.76 12.41
C VAL A 64 6.00 -4.97 12.58
N GLU A 65 6.84 -4.19 11.91
CA GLU A 65 8.30 -4.33 12.03
C GLU A 65 8.79 -3.98 13.44
N ALA A 66 8.24 -2.94 14.07
CA ALA A 66 8.52 -2.60 15.46
C ALA A 66 8.11 -3.73 16.41
N ALA A 67 6.94 -4.34 16.20
CA ALA A 67 6.48 -5.49 16.97
C ALA A 67 7.43 -6.68 16.82
N LEU A 68 7.85 -7.00 15.59
CA LEU A 68 8.79 -8.09 15.32
C LEU A 68 10.19 -7.82 15.91
N HIS A 69 10.67 -6.58 15.90
CA HIS A 69 11.91 -6.20 16.58
C HIS A 69 11.84 -6.39 18.10
N GLN A 70 10.72 -6.01 18.73
CA GLN A 70 10.51 -6.23 20.16
C GLN A 70 10.52 -7.72 20.52
N MET A 71 9.86 -8.53 19.69
CA MET A 71 9.79 -9.98 19.87
C MET A 71 11.15 -10.66 19.66
N SER A 72 11.91 -10.22 18.66
CA SER A 72 13.26 -10.74 18.38
C SER A 72 14.26 -10.41 19.49
N ASN A 73 14.12 -9.25 20.13
CA ASN A 73 15.02 -8.79 21.19
C ASN A 73 14.65 -9.36 22.57
N ASN A 74 13.40 -9.78 22.77
CA ASN A 74 12.92 -10.27 24.05
C ASN A 74 12.11 -11.57 23.89
N ALA A 75 12.80 -12.70 23.99
CA ALA A 75 12.24 -14.05 23.81
C ALA A 75 11.11 -14.42 24.79
N SER A 76 10.87 -13.63 25.84
CA SER A 76 9.76 -13.80 26.78
C SER A 76 8.42 -13.22 26.25
N VAL A 77 8.48 -12.31 25.28
CA VAL A 77 7.31 -11.63 24.70
C VAL A 77 7.06 -12.22 23.32
N LYS A 78 6.41 -13.39 23.26
CA LYS A 78 6.36 -14.16 22.01
C LYS A 78 5.25 -13.77 21.03
N LEU A 79 4.22 -13.03 21.42
CA LEU A 79 3.07 -12.69 20.54
C LEU A 79 2.35 -11.35 20.83
N ALA A 80 2.39 -10.87 22.08
CA ALA A 80 1.63 -9.68 22.50
C ALA A 80 1.81 -8.42 21.63
N PRO A 81 3.00 -8.10 21.08
CA PRO A 81 3.18 -6.93 20.23
C PRO A 81 2.39 -7.02 18.91
N LEU A 82 2.39 -8.18 18.24
CA LEU A 82 1.61 -8.37 17.01
C LEU A 82 0.10 -8.40 17.28
N GLU A 83 -0.32 -8.95 18.42
CA GLU A 83 -1.73 -8.92 18.83
C GLU A 83 -2.23 -7.48 19.02
N ARG A 84 -1.40 -6.59 19.59
CA ARG A 84 -1.74 -5.16 19.69
C ARG A 84 -1.94 -4.51 18.32
N VAL A 85 -1.05 -4.80 17.37
CA VAL A 85 -1.19 -4.32 15.98
C VAL A 85 -2.49 -4.85 15.37
N LEU A 86 -2.81 -6.13 15.58
CA LEU A 86 -4.05 -6.73 15.09
C LEU A 86 -5.28 -6.04 15.68
N THR A 87 -5.33 -5.81 17.00
CA THR A 87 -6.43 -5.10 17.67
C THR A 87 -6.61 -3.70 17.10
N GLN A 88 -5.53 -2.96 16.83
CA GLN A 88 -5.61 -1.62 16.26
C GLN A 88 -6.15 -1.63 14.82
N VAL A 89 -5.69 -2.57 14.01
CA VAL A 89 -6.18 -2.78 12.63
C VAL A 89 -7.67 -3.12 12.64
N GLU A 90 -8.12 -3.99 13.55
CA GLU A 90 -9.52 -4.37 13.68
C GLU A 90 -10.40 -3.22 14.19
N ALA A 91 -9.91 -2.44 15.17
CA ALA A 91 -10.60 -1.25 15.66
C ALA A 91 -10.80 -0.22 14.54
N THR A 92 -9.76 0.05 13.75
CA THR A 92 -9.85 0.97 12.60
C THR A 92 -10.83 0.45 11.55
N LEU A 93 -10.81 -0.86 11.28
CA LEU A 93 -11.71 -1.49 10.32
C LEU A 93 -13.18 -1.37 10.76
N ASN A 94 -13.47 -1.50 12.06
CA ASN A 94 -14.82 -1.30 12.60
C ASN A 94 -15.29 0.14 12.41
N VAL A 95 -14.44 1.14 12.71
CA VAL A 95 -14.75 2.56 12.45
C VAL A 95 -15.04 2.81 10.97
N LEU A 96 -14.25 2.23 10.07
CA LEU A 96 -14.47 2.32 8.63
C LEU A 96 -15.77 1.65 8.18
N ALA A 97 -16.08 0.47 8.74
CA ALA A 97 -17.30 -0.28 8.43
C ALA A 97 -18.55 0.48 8.89
N ASP A 98 -18.54 1.03 10.11
CA ASP A 98 -19.65 1.85 10.60
C ASP A 98 -19.82 3.12 9.78
N SER A 99 -18.71 3.75 9.38
CA SER A 99 -18.72 4.97 8.58
C SER A 99 -19.29 4.76 7.17
N VAL A 100 -19.01 3.61 6.53
CA VAL A 100 -19.47 3.35 5.15
C VAL A 100 -20.97 3.01 5.09
N LEU A 101 -21.54 2.50 6.19
CA LEU A 101 -22.99 2.23 6.34
C LEU A 101 -23.82 3.52 6.42
N GLN A 102 -23.22 4.62 6.84
CA GLN A 102 -23.87 5.92 6.87
C GLN A 102 -23.98 6.54 5.46
N GLU A 103 -24.78 7.61 5.35
CA GLU A 103 -24.86 8.38 4.11
C GLU A 103 -23.53 9.13 3.88
N GLN A 104 -22.82 8.77 2.81
CA GLN A 104 -21.55 9.36 2.45
C GLN A 104 -21.59 9.95 1.03
N PRO A 105 -20.89 11.07 0.78
CA PRO A 105 -20.66 11.56 -0.58
C PRO A 105 -19.98 10.48 -1.46
N PRO A 106 -20.28 10.41 -2.77
CA PRO A 106 -19.76 9.34 -3.63
C PRO A 106 -18.24 9.17 -3.60
N LEU A 107 -17.50 10.29 -3.61
CA LEU A 107 -16.03 10.28 -3.56
C LEU A 107 -15.49 9.72 -2.23
N ARG A 108 -16.10 10.11 -1.11
CA ARG A 108 -15.71 9.64 0.21
C ARG A 108 -16.02 8.16 0.37
N ARG A 109 -17.19 7.70 -0.10
CA ARG A 109 -17.56 6.28 -0.08
C ARG A 109 -16.51 5.39 -0.77
N ARG A 110 -16.09 5.75 -1.99
CA ARG A 110 -15.01 5.03 -2.69
C ARG A 110 -13.69 5.02 -1.92
N LYS A 111 -13.33 6.14 -1.29
CA LYS A 111 -12.13 6.24 -0.44
C LYS A 111 -12.22 5.29 0.76
N LEU A 112 -13.37 5.22 1.41
CA LEU A 112 -13.62 4.30 2.53
C LEU A 112 -13.57 2.84 2.06
N GLU A 113 -14.17 2.50 0.93
CA GLU A 113 -14.11 1.15 0.34
C GLU A 113 -12.65 0.71 0.07
N HIS A 114 -11.82 1.62 -0.45
CA HIS A 114 -10.40 1.33 -0.66
C HIS A 114 -9.64 1.10 0.65
N LEU A 115 -9.91 1.92 1.67
CA LEU A 115 -9.34 1.72 3.00
C LEU A 115 -9.81 0.40 3.61
N ILE A 116 -11.09 0.06 3.51
CA ILE A 116 -11.63 -1.21 4.00
C ILE A 116 -10.90 -2.38 3.36
N ASN A 117 -10.75 -2.39 2.02
CA ASN A 117 -9.99 -3.42 1.32
C ASN A 117 -8.54 -3.53 1.83
N GLU A 118 -7.88 -2.40 2.04
CA GLU A 118 -6.51 -2.35 2.57
C GLU A 118 -6.42 -2.88 4.01
N PHE A 119 -7.33 -2.47 4.90
CA PHE A 119 -7.34 -2.92 6.31
C PHE A 119 -7.73 -4.40 6.44
N VAL A 120 -8.58 -4.92 5.54
CA VAL A 120 -8.86 -6.37 5.46
C VAL A 120 -7.61 -7.16 5.09
N HIS A 121 -6.80 -6.68 4.12
CA HIS A 121 -5.52 -7.31 3.79
C HIS A 121 -4.56 -7.27 4.97
N LYS A 122 -4.34 -6.10 5.59
CA LYS A 122 -3.50 -5.94 6.79
C LYS A 122 -3.87 -6.90 7.91
N ARG A 123 -5.16 -6.98 8.24
CA ARG A 123 -5.68 -7.91 9.26
C ARG A 123 -5.35 -9.36 8.90
N THR A 124 -5.54 -9.74 7.64
CA THR A 124 -5.29 -11.09 7.14
C THR A 124 -3.81 -11.45 7.25
N VAL A 125 -2.92 -10.55 6.84
CA VAL A 125 -1.47 -10.73 6.96
C VAL A 125 -1.05 -10.81 8.42
N THR A 126 -1.48 -9.88 9.27
CA THR A 126 -1.12 -9.88 10.70
C THR A 126 -1.60 -11.15 11.41
N ARG A 127 -2.83 -11.63 11.13
CA ARG A 127 -3.32 -12.93 11.65
C ARG A 127 -2.45 -14.10 11.19
N ARG A 128 -2.02 -14.12 9.93
CA ARG A 128 -1.13 -15.16 9.40
C ARG A 128 0.25 -15.13 10.08
N LEU A 129 0.83 -13.95 10.31
CA LEU A 129 2.10 -13.80 11.03
C LEU A 129 2.01 -14.35 12.46
N ILE A 130 0.91 -14.04 13.17
CA ILE A 130 0.63 -14.55 14.51
C ILE A 130 0.46 -16.08 14.49
N ALA A 131 -0.36 -16.60 13.57
CA ALA A 131 -0.61 -18.04 13.46
C ALA A 131 0.66 -18.85 13.14
N ASN A 132 1.58 -18.27 12.36
CA ASN A 132 2.87 -18.88 12.03
C ASN A 132 3.94 -18.65 13.11
N GLY A 133 3.64 -17.93 14.19
CA GLY A 133 4.58 -17.66 15.28
C GLY A 133 5.80 -16.83 14.84
N VAL A 134 5.63 -15.93 13.87
CA VAL A 134 6.73 -15.14 13.32
C VAL A 134 7.26 -14.17 14.37
N SER A 135 8.55 -14.29 14.72
CA SER A 135 9.17 -13.53 15.81
C SER A 135 10.37 -12.69 15.39
N SER A 136 10.63 -12.56 14.08
CA SER A 136 11.78 -11.83 13.55
C SER A 136 11.38 -11.02 12.32
N PRO A 137 11.87 -9.77 12.18
CA PRO A 137 11.64 -8.97 10.98
C PRO A 137 12.39 -9.53 9.75
N LYS A 138 13.28 -10.50 9.95
CA LYS A 138 13.99 -11.20 8.87
C LYS A 138 13.30 -12.49 8.41
N ALA A 139 12.18 -12.86 9.05
CA ALA A 139 11.43 -14.05 8.66
C ALA A 139 10.81 -13.88 7.27
N PHE A 140 10.88 -14.93 6.45
CA PHE A 140 10.42 -14.85 5.06
C PHE A 140 8.92 -14.57 4.96
N GLU A 141 8.13 -15.06 5.89
CA GLU A 141 6.68 -14.84 6.00
C GLU A 141 6.30 -13.37 6.15
N TRP A 142 7.21 -12.54 6.67
CA TRP A 142 7.07 -11.09 6.66
C TRP A 142 7.71 -10.46 5.42
N LEU A 143 8.90 -10.91 5.05
CA LEU A 143 9.64 -10.34 3.91
C LEU A 143 8.92 -10.53 2.58
N CYS A 144 8.15 -11.62 2.40
CA CYS A 144 7.39 -11.90 1.18
C CYS A 144 6.20 -10.96 0.98
N GLU A 145 5.81 -10.21 2.00
CA GLU A 145 4.76 -9.20 1.91
C GLU A 145 5.33 -7.89 1.37
N MET A 146 4.48 -7.11 0.69
CA MET A 146 4.82 -5.78 0.23
C MET A 146 4.79 -4.79 1.38
N ARG A 147 5.93 -4.19 1.68
CA ARG A 147 6.16 -3.33 2.85
C ARG A 147 6.54 -1.92 2.41
N PHE A 148 6.05 -0.92 3.12
CA PHE A 148 6.21 0.48 2.77
C PHE A 148 6.97 1.19 3.87
N TYR A 149 8.06 1.88 3.52
CA TYR A 149 8.93 2.55 4.47
C TYR A 149 9.11 4.01 4.09
N PHE A 150 8.93 4.89 5.08
CA PHE A 150 9.06 6.32 4.90
C PHE A 150 10.24 6.86 5.73
N ASP A 151 11.29 7.36 5.07
CA ASP A 151 12.41 8.00 5.76
C ASP A 151 12.33 9.54 5.64
N PRO A 152 11.91 10.25 6.71
CA PRO A 152 11.81 11.70 6.69
C PRO A 152 13.17 12.41 6.65
N ARG A 153 14.28 11.69 6.89
CA ARG A 153 15.64 12.25 6.86
C ARG A 153 16.22 12.29 5.44
N GLN A 154 15.58 11.62 4.49
CA GLN A 154 16.00 11.67 3.09
C GLN A 154 15.74 13.06 2.51
N ASN A 155 16.77 13.64 1.89
CA ASN A 155 16.75 15.01 1.35
C ASN A 155 15.85 15.12 0.11
N GLU A 156 15.82 14.08 -0.71
CA GLU A 156 14.98 14.03 -1.90
C GLU A 156 13.58 13.54 -1.54
N ALA A 157 12.58 14.43 -1.59
CA ALA A 157 11.20 14.12 -1.25
C ALA A 157 10.65 12.88 -2.01
N LEU A 158 11.03 12.72 -3.28
CA LEU A 158 10.58 11.60 -4.12
C LEU A 158 11.23 10.25 -3.72
N GLN A 159 12.31 10.27 -2.95
CA GLN A 159 12.98 9.08 -2.44
C GLN A 159 12.65 8.77 -0.97
N GLN A 160 11.82 9.60 -0.33
CA GLN A 160 11.42 9.38 1.07
C GLN A 160 10.58 8.12 1.24
N LEU A 161 9.80 7.72 0.23
CA LEU A 161 9.01 6.49 0.24
C LEU A 161 9.70 5.39 -0.57
N THR A 162 9.97 4.26 0.10
CA THR A 162 10.46 3.03 -0.54
C THR A 162 9.51 1.87 -0.29
N ILE A 163 9.37 1.01 -1.29
CA ILE A 163 8.54 -0.20 -1.27
C ILE A 163 9.45 -1.41 -1.38
N HIS A 164 9.27 -2.36 -0.46
CA HIS A 164 10.12 -3.54 -0.36
C HIS A 164 9.25 -4.78 -0.50
N MET A 165 9.72 -5.76 -1.27
CA MET A 165 9.09 -7.08 -1.37
C MET A 165 10.18 -8.12 -1.58
N ALA A 166 10.27 -9.08 -0.65
CA ALA A 166 11.45 -9.89 -0.42
C ALA A 166 12.74 -9.04 -0.37
N ASN A 167 13.67 -9.24 -1.30
CA ASN A 167 14.90 -8.46 -1.46
C ASN A 167 14.76 -7.27 -2.43
N ALA A 168 13.66 -7.16 -3.18
CA ALA A 168 13.46 -6.11 -4.16
C ALA A 168 13.11 -4.78 -3.49
N ARG A 169 13.62 -3.67 -4.04
CA ARG A 169 13.41 -2.31 -3.49
C ARG A 169 13.06 -1.34 -4.60
N PHE A 170 11.96 -0.61 -4.42
CA PHE A 170 11.46 0.35 -5.40
C PHE A 170 11.21 1.71 -4.76
N PHE A 171 11.56 2.77 -5.46
CA PHE A 171 11.04 4.11 -5.15
C PHE A 171 9.61 4.24 -5.71
N TYR A 172 8.75 4.87 -4.92
CA TYR A 172 7.40 5.21 -5.38
C TYR A 172 7.47 6.23 -6.53
N GLY A 173 6.70 6.01 -7.59
CA GLY A 173 6.76 6.89 -8.77
C GLY A 173 6.11 8.25 -8.58
N PHE A 174 5.17 8.37 -7.63
CA PHE A 174 4.34 9.56 -7.41
C PHE A 174 3.52 10.00 -8.63
N GLU A 175 3.11 9.07 -9.49
CA GLU A 175 2.11 9.34 -10.51
C GLU A 175 0.74 9.58 -9.84
N TYR A 176 0.01 10.62 -10.24
CA TYR A 176 -1.34 10.85 -9.69
C TYR A 176 -2.35 9.89 -10.32
N LEU A 177 -2.89 8.98 -9.50
CA LEU A 177 -3.80 7.95 -9.99
C LEU A 177 -5.28 8.35 -9.83
N GLY A 178 -5.58 9.37 -9.02
CA GLY A 178 -6.96 9.67 -8.66
C GLY A 178 -7.60 8.57 -7.81
N VAL A 179 -8.87 8.27 -8.03
CA VAL A 179 -9.62 7.22 -7.33
C VAL A 179 -9.85 6.05 -8.30
N GLN A 180 -8.84 5.19 -8.42
CA GLN A 180 -8.86 3.97 -9.23
C GLN A 180 -9.56 2.84 -8.51
N ASP A 181 -10.23 1.96 -9.26
CA ASP A 181 -10.74 0.71 -8.70
C ASP A 181 -9.60 -0.11 -8.09
N ARG A 182 -9.78 -0.58 -6.86
CA ARG A 182 -8.80 -1.43 -6.18
C ARG A 182 -9.12 -2.90 -6.33
N LEU A 183 -8.13 -3.66 -6.79
CA LEU A 183 -8.14 -5.11 -6.74
C LEU A 183 -8.03 -5.58 -5.29
N VAL A 184 -8.87 -6.53 -4.90
CA VAL A 184 -8.76 -7.20 -3.59
C VAL A 184 -7.46 -8.01 -3.55
N GLN A 185 -6.64 -7.78 -2.52
CA GLN A 185 -5.40 -8.53 -2.32
C GLN A 185 -5.72 -9.92 -1.77
N THR A 186 -5.69 -10.90 -2.67
CA THR A 186 -5.83 -12.32 -2.36
C THR A 186 -4.44 -12.98 -2.28
N PRO A 187 -4.32 -14.19 -1.69
CA PRO A 187 -3.06 -14.93 -1.72
C PRO A 187 -2.51 -15.16 -3.14
N LEU A 188 -3.37 -15.24 -4.16
CA LEU A 188 -2.93 -15.35 -5.55
C LEU A 188 -2.35 -14.04 -6.07
N THR A 189 -2.98 -12.91 -5.73
CA THR A 189 -2.50 -11.56 -6.05
C THR A 189 -1.14 -11.29 -5.39
N ASP A 190 -0.97 -11.65 -4.11
CA ASP A 190 0.29 -11.46 -3.39
C ASP A 190 1.43 -12.28 -4.02
N ARG A 191 1.14 -13.53 -4.42
CA ARG A 191 2.11 -14.35 -5.17
C ARG A 191 2.46 -13.73 -6.51
N CYS A 192 1.47 -13.20 -7.23
CA CYS A 192 1.71 -12.50 -8.49
C CYS A 192 2.63 -11.29 -8.25
N TYR A 193 2.37 -10.48 -7.23
CA TYR A 193 3.21 -9.34 -6.88
C TYR A 193 4.63 -9.76 -6.53
N LEU A 194 4.80 -10.84 -5.76
CA LEU A 194 6.12 -11.37 -5.42
C LEU A 194 6.88 -11.75 -6.70
N THR A 195 6.28 -12.53 -7.59
CA THR A 195 6.94 -12.94 -8.84
C THR A 195 7.27 -11.75 -9.73
N MET A 196 6.35 -10.80 -9.89
CA MET A 196 6.53 -9.63 -10.74
C MET A 196 7.60 -8.68 -10.19
N THR A 197 7.62 -8.43 -8.87
CA THR A 197 8.66 -7.60 -8.25
C THR A 197 10.03 -8.24 -8.34
N GLN A 198 10.14 -9.57 -8.21
CA GLN A 198 11.40 -10.28 -8.43
C GLN A 198 11.87 -10.20 -9.89
N ALA A 199 10.96 -10.31 -10.86
CA ALA A 199 11.30 -10.12 -12.26
C ALA A 199 11.82 -8.70 -12.54
N LEU A 200 11.15 -7.68 -12.00
CA LEU A 200 11.56 -6.28 -12.13
C LEU A 200 12.93 -6.01 -11.49
N GLU A 201 13.20 -6.56 -10.30
CA GLU A 201 14.50 -6.49 -9.64
C GLU A 201 15.61 -7.13 -10.50
N ALA A 202 15.30 -8.25 -11.16
CA ALA A 202 16.20 -8.92 -12.09
C ALA A 202 16.30 -8.26 -13.48
N ARG A 203 15.65 -7.10 -13.69
CA ARG A 203 15.53 -6.41 -14.99
C ARG A 203 14.91 -7.25 -16.09
N LEU A 204 13.96 -8.11 -15.73
CA LEU A 204 13.18 -8.94 -16.63
C LEU A 204 11.74 -8.40 -16.76
N GLY A 205 11.09 -8.74 -17.86
CA GLY A 205 9.65 -8.55 -18.02
C GLY A 205 8.85 -9.58 -17.22
N GLY A 206 7.64 -9.23 -16.82
CA GLY A 206 6.71 -10.15 -16.19
C GLY A 206 5.67 -10.67 -17.18
N SER A 207 5.47 -12.00 -17.21
CA SER A 207 4.53 -12.65 -18.13
C SER A 207 3.54 -13.53 -17.35
N PRO A 208 2.51 -12.95 -16.71
CA PRO A 208 1.45 -13.73 -16.09
C PRO A 208 0.63 -14.43 -17.18
N PHE A 209 0.46 -15.75 -17.06
CA PHE A 209 -0.31 -16.55 -18.01
C PHE A 209 -1.45 -17.30 -17.31
N GLY A 210 -2.47 -17.70 -18.08
CA GLY A 210 -3.65 -18.41 -17.57
C GLY A 210 -4.93 -18.06 -18.34
N PRO A 211 -6.07 -18.71 -18.02
CA PRO A 211 -7.34 -18.52 -18.72
C PRO A 211 -7.82 -17.05 -18.75
N ALA A 212 -8.70 -16.73 -19.70
CA ALA A 212 -9.36 -15.42 -19.73
C ALA A 212 -10.15 -15.18 -18.43
N GLY A 213 -10.20 -13.92 -17.97
CA GLY A 213 -10.94 -13.54 -16.76
C GLY A 213 -10.27 -13.85 -15.43
N THR A 214 -9.05 -14.40 -15.39
CA THR A 214 -8.35 -14.72 -14.12
C THR A 214 -7.60 -13.53 -13.48
N GLY A 215 -7.89 -12.30 -13.89
CA GLY A 215 -7.32 -11.10 -13.27
C GLY A 215 -5.85 -10.78 -13.62
N LYS A 216 -5.29 -11.35 -14.70
CA LYS A 216 -3.89 -11.12 -15.13
C LYS A 216 -3.57 -9.64 -15.36
N THR A 217 -4.31 -8.99 -16.26
CA THR A 217 -4.15 -7.57 -16.60
C THR A 217 -4.38 -6.69 -15.38
N GLU A 218 -5.44 -6.95 -14.62
CA GLU A 218 -5.76 -6.15 -13.43
C GLU A 218 -4.75 -6.32 -12.31
N SER A 219 -4.11 -7.49 -12.16
CA SER A 219 -3.02 -7.69 -11.19
C SER A 219 -1.78 -6.87 -11.58
N VAL A 220 -1.43 -6.82 -12.87
CA VAL A 220 -0.30 -6.00 -13.35
C VAL A 220 -0.59 -4.50 -13.18
N LYS A 221 -1.80 -4.06 -13.53
CA LYS A 221 -2.24 -2.67 -13.30
C LYS A 221 -2.18 -2.31 -11.82
N ALA A 222 -2.75 -3.15 -10.96
CA ALA A 222 -2.79 -2.91 -9.52
C ALA A 222 -1.39 -2.88 -8.89
N LEU A 223 -0.45 -3.71 -9.37
CA LEU A 223 0.95 -3.65 -8.97
C LEU A 223 1.59 -2.31 -9.37
N GLY A 224 1.41 -1.88 -10.61
CA GLY A 224 1.95 -0.59 -11.06
C GLY A 224 1.38 0.59 -10.26
N HIS A 225 0.08 0.56 -9.95
CA HIS A 225 -0.56 1.53 -9.06
C HIS A 225 0.02 1.50 -7.63
N GLN A 226 0.28 0.31 -7.07
CA GLN A 226 0.96 0.18 -5.77
C GLN A 226 2.40 0.70 -5.78
N LEU A 227 3.07 0.68 -6.93
CA LEU A 227 4.39 1.29 -7.12
C LEU A 227 4.33 2.77 -7.52
N GLY A 228 3.13 3.35 -7.66
CA GLY A 228 2.93 4.74 -8.08
C GLY A 228 3.37 5.01 -9.51
N ARG A 229 3.25 4.01 -10.38
CA ARG A 229 3.68 4.05 -11.78
C ARG A 229 2.49 4.24 -12.70
N PHE A 230 2.72 4.98 -13.79
CA PHE A 230 1.80 5.05 -14.90
C PHE A 230 1.79 3.71 -15.65
N VAL A 231 0.63 3.09 -15.78
CA VAL A 231 0.46 1.78 -16.45
C VAL A 231 -0.40 1.96 -17.69
N LEU A 232 0.11 1.46 -18.81
CA LEU A 232 -0.60 1.40 -20.07
C LEU A 232 -0.97 -0.06 -20.37
N VAL A 233 -2.17 -0.27 -20.92
CA VAL A 233 -2.61 -1.57 -21.39
C VAL A 233 -2.79 -1.49 -22.89
N PHE A 234 -2.05 -2.32 -23.61
CA PHE A 234 -2.19 -2.52 -25.04
C PHE A 234 -2.94 -3.83 -25.25
N ASN A 235 -4.14 -3.73 -25.80
CA ASN A 235 -4.89 -4.90 -26.22
C ASN A 235 -4.43 -5.26 -27.63
N CYS A 236 -3.52 -6.23 -27.74
CA CYS A 236 -3.01 -6.67 -29.03
C CYS A 236 -4.09 -7.47 -29.76
N ASP A 237 -4.37 -7.09 -31.00
CA ASP A 237 -5.10 -7.89 -31.98
C ASP A 237 -4.21 -8.17 -33.20
N GLU A 238 -4.76 -8.84 -34.22
CA GLU A 238 -4.04 -9.17 -35.45
C GLU A 238 -3.59 -7.94 -36.25
N THR A 239 -4.10 -6.74 -35.93
CA THR A 239 -3.76 -5.48 -36.60
C THR A 239 -2.63 -4.72 -35.92
N PHE A 240 -2.08 -5.26 -34.82
CA PHE A 240 -0.97 -4.65 -34.09
C PHE A 240 0.33 -4.76 -34.89
N ASP A 241 0.70 -3.66 -35.56
CA ASP A 241 1.93 -3.54 -36.35
C ASP A 241 3.16 -3.43 -35.44
N PHE A 242 4.28 -4.00 -35.88
CA PHE A 242 5.57 -3.93 -35.20
C PHE A 242 6.12 -2.49 -35.09
N GLN A 243 5.70 -1.58 -35.99
CA GLN A 243 6.11 -0.17 -35.98
C GLN A 243 5.24 0.74 -35.09
N ALA A 244 4.18 0.20 -34.47
CA ALA A 244 3.24 0.95 -33.63
C ALA A 244 3.75 1.24 -32.21
#